data_AF-A0A521BLR8-F1
#
_entry.id   AF-A0A521BLR8-F1
#
_cell.length_a   1.000
_cell.length_b   1.000
_cell.length_c   1.000
_cell.angle_alpha   90.00
_cell.angle_beta   90.00
_cell.angle_gamma   90.00
#
_symmetry.space_group_name_H-M   'P 1'
#
loop_
_entity.id
_entity.type
_entity.pdbx_description
1 polymer ?
#
loop_
_entity_poly.entity_id
_entity_poly.type
_entity_poly.pdbx_seq_one_letter_code
_entity_poly.pdbx_strand_id
1 'polypeptide(L)'
;MLRAIKRIIISSESVNLYGFRVLTDGIDIDQYDKNPIMLWMHNRAFGTKDNVFLPIGNVIELKREELDGVGKVITGQPMFDDTDEFAKSIYNKFENGTLRMASAGLNPKTWSDDESLLMPGQTGYTLVKSVLQEVSIVDIGGNDDALSIALYDDNKELITLSSNGENAQIPQLKQISNDSMKTIQLNAPDVLTKLGLADTAGATEVLAKIDNLVNLSAQKDTEIQTLKTAKEQADAKVTELQNKQTENEVIALVDKAVTDRKIVAGQRDHFIKLAKADKETVEAMFTGMQAAPTVQSQLAADNGGKKDELAELVKLSYDELFENGGLSKLKTLSPDEYEVKMKEKFPSRK
;
A
#
# COMPACT_ATOMS: atom_id res chain seq x y z
N MET A 1 -21.85 43.34 11.27
CA MET A 1 -20.78 42.62 10.56
C MET A 1 -21.34 41.95 9.31
N LEU A 2 -20.71 42.15 8.15
CA LEU A 2 -21.00 41.43 6.91
C LEU A 2 -20.28 40.08 6.90
N ARG A 3 -21.03 38.99 6.76
CA ARG A 3 -20.46 37.63 6.64
C ARG A 3 -20.15 37.34 5.17
N ALA A 4 -18.91 36.95 4.88
CA ALA A 4 -18.55 36.54 3.52
C ALA A 4 -19.24 35.24 3.11
N ILE A 5 -19.54 35.08 1.81
CA ILE A 5 -20.14 33.84 1.29
C ILE A 5 -19.14 32.69 1.32
N LYS A 6 -17.86 33.00 1.07
CA LYS A 6 -16.78 32.01 1.00
C LYS A 6 -15.92 32.06 2.25
N ARG A 7 -15.52 30.87 2.71
CA ARG A 7 -14.43 30.72 3.67
C ARG A 7 -13.11 31.06 3.00
N ILE A 8 -12.19 31.59 3.78
CA ILE A 8 -10.86 31.95 3.34
C ILE A 8 -9.87 30.90 3.84
N ILE A 9 -8.92 30.51 2.99
CA ILE A 9 -7.78 29.71 3.45
C ILE A 9 -6.83 30.67 4.16
N ILE A 10 -6.36 30.30 5.35
CA ILE A 10 -5.45 31.09 6.18
C ILE A 10 -4.02 30.55 6.04
N SER A 11 -3.88 29.22 6.00
CA SER A 11 -2.59 28.55 5.88
C SER A 11 -2.76 27.23 5.11
N SER A 12 -1.79 26.90 4.26
CA SER A 12 -1.58 25.59 3.63
C SER A 12 -0.15 25.12 3.90
N GLU A 13 0.10 23.82 3.76
CA GLU A 13 1.45 23.25 3.93
C GLU A 13 2.34 23.37 2.68
N SER A 14 1.88 24.10 1.66
CA SER A 14 2.64 24.39 0.44
C SER A 14 3.91 25.20 0.72
N VAL A 15 4.95 25.01 -0.10
CA VAL A 15 6.16 25.84 -0.04
C VAL A 15 5.80 27.26 -0.47
N ASN A 16 6.12 28.23 0.36
CA ASN A 16 5.88 29.63 0.08
C ASN A 16 6.99 30.26 -0.77
N LEU A 17 6.73 31.46 -1.31
CA LEU A 17 7.65 32.23 -2.13
C LEU A 17 8.95 32.55 -1.40
N TYR A 18 8.93 32.54 -0.07
CA TYR A 18 10.07 32.80 0.79
C TYR A 18 10.89 31.53 1.06
N GLY A 19 10.53 30.41 0.41
CA GLY A 19 11.30 29.18 0.37
C GLY A 19 11.06 28.22 1.54
N PHE A 20 10.11 28.48 2.43
CA PHE A 20 9.80 27.61 3.57
C PHE A 20 8.35 27.11 3.51
N ARG A 21 8.02 26.12 4.34
CA ARG A 21 6.63 25.70 4.55
C ARG A 21 6.25 25.78 6.03
N VAL A 22 4.95 25.83 6.30
CA VAL A 22 4.40 25.85 7.66
C VAL A 22 3.55 24.61 7.87
N LEU A 23 3.78 23.88 8.97
CA LEU A 23 2.90 22.78 9.35
C LEU A 23 1.64 23.35 9.98
N THR A 24 0.51 23.15 9.32
CA THR A 24 -0.80 23.61 9.78
C THR A 24 -1.14 23.06 11.16
N ASP A 25 -0.73 21.81 11.42
CA ASP A 25 -0.97 21.17 12.71
C ASP A 25 -0.21 21.84 13.87
N GLY A 26 0.90 22.51 13.54
CA GLY A 26 1.78 23.21 14.47
C GLY A 26 1.38 24.65 14.80
N ILE A 27 0.33 25.18 14.16
CA ILE A 27 -0.14 26.55 14.38
C ILE A 27 -1.07 26.58 15.60
N ASP A 28 -0.60 27.15 16.70
CA ASP A 28 -1.42 27.45 17.88
C ASP A 28 -2.39 28.61 17.57
N ILE A 29 -3.68 28.34 17.68
CA ILE A 29 -4.79 29.26 17.42
C ILE A 29 -5.52 29.69 18.69
N ASP A 30 -5.16 29.16 19.86
CA ASP A 30 -5.93 29.34 21.11
C ASP A 30 -6.03 30.80 21.52
N GLN A 31 -4.96 31.57 21.31
CA GLN A 31 -4.94 32.99 21.62
C GLN A 31 -5.73 33.81 20.58
N TYR A 32 -5.69 33.38 19.32
CA TYR A 32 -6.43 34.04 18.25
C TYR A 32 -7.94 33.85 18.42
N ASP A 33 -8.40 32.66 18.81
CA ASP A 33 -9.84 32.39 19.03
C ASP A 33 -10.45 33.26 20.15
N LYS A 34 -9.64 33.70 21.12
CA LYS A 34 -10.08 34.64 22.17
C LYS A 34 -10.21 36.08 21.69
N ASN A 35 -9.46 36.46 20.67
CA ASN A 35 -9.45 37.81 20.11
C ASN A 35 -9.18 37.76 18.59
N PRO A 36 -10.15 37.29 17.80
CA PRO A 36 -9.97 37.15 16.36
C PRO A 36 -9.88 38.55 15.74
N ILE A 37 -8.94 38.76 14.85
CA ILE A 37 -8.71 40.07 14.24
C ILE A 37 -8.39 39.91 12.77
N MET A 38 -9.10 40.68 11.93
CA MET A 38 -8.87 40.75 10.50
C MET A 38 -8.27 42.09 10.12
N LEU A 39 -7.07 42.07 9.53
CA LEU A 39 -6.35 43.27 9.11
C LEU A 39 -6.40 43.46 7.59
N TRP A 40 -5.95 44.63 7.16
CA TRP A 40 -5.66 44.94 5.75
C TRP A 40 -4.15 45.09 5.56
N MET A 41 -3.55 44.26 4.70
CA MET A 41 -2.12 44.28 4.38
C MET A 41 -1.20 44.28 5.63
N HIS A 42 -1.56 43.54 6.68
CA HIS A 42 -0.85 43.48 7.98
C HIS A 42 -0.71 44.82 8.72
N ASN A 43 -1.46 45.85 8.31
CA ASN A 43 -1.42 47.13 8.99
C ASN A 43 -2.11 47.03 10.34
N ARG A 44 -1.32 47.27 11.39
CA ARG A 44 -1.80 47.39 12.77
C ARG A 44 -1.89 48.85 13.17
N ALA A 45 -2.83 49.14 14.06
CA ALA A 45 -3.01 50.47 14.62
C ALA A 45 -1.89 50.81 15.62
N PHE A 46 -0.73 51.27 15.13
CA PHE A 46 0.34 51.83 15.96
C PHE A 46 0.63 53.27 15.51
N GLY A 47 0.47 54.25 16.41
CA GLY A 47 0.83 55.66 16.15
C GLY A 47 -0.31 56.68 16.33
N THR A 48 -0.03 57.94 15.95
CA THR A 48 -0.96 59.09 16.09
C THR A 48 -2.07 59.07 15.04
N LYS A 49 -3.27 59.48 15.48
CA LYS A 49 -4.62 59.27 14.90
C LYS A 49 -4.87 59.54 13.41
N ASP A 50 -3.96 60.17 12.68
CA ASP A 50 -4.33 60.84 11.43
C ASP A 50 -4.26 59.95 10.16
N ASN A 51 -3.67 58.74 10.23
CA ASN A 51 -3.60 57.79 9.10
C ASN A 51 -3.56 56.32 9.55
N VAL A 52 -4.34 55.96 10.57
CA VAL A 52 -4.32 54.62 11.15
C VAL A 52 -5.40 53.74 10.52
N PHE A 53 -4.99 52.66 9.84
CA PHE A 53 -5.92 51.60 9.42
C PHE A 53 -6.34 50.79 10.63
N LEU A 54 -7.62 50.84 10.96
CA LEU A 54 -8.21 49.98 11.99
C LEU A 54 -8.46 48.59 11.40
N PRO A 55 -8.58 47.56 12.26
CA PRO A 55 -8.99 46.23 11.82
C PRO A 55 -10.31 46.30 11.04
N ILE A 56 -10.35 45.60 9.90
CA ILE A 56 -11.49 45.60 8.97
C ILE A 56 -12.56 44.56 9.35
N GLY A 57 -12.35 43.85 10.46
CA GLY A 57 -13.30 42.90 11.03
C GLY A 57 -12.59 41.74 11.74
N ASN A 58 -13.12 40.53 11.57
CA ASN A 58 -12.61 39.32 12.24
C ASN A 58 -12.69 38.12 11.28
N VAL A 59 -11.77 37.16 11.41
CA VAL A 59 -11.94 35.83 10.81
C VAL A 59 -12.24 34.85 11.93
N ILE A 60 -13.41 34.21 11.87
CA ILE A 60 -13.94 33.34 12.94
C ILE A 60 -14.18 31.92 12.42
N GLU A 61 -14.67 31.02 13.29
CA GLU A 61 -14.96 29.62 12.93
C GLU A 61 -13.77 28.93 12.27
N LEU A 62 -12.56 29.05 12.83
CA LEU A 62 -11.36 28.44 12.28
C LEU A 62 -11.52 26.92 12.24
N LYS A 63 -11.09 26.29 11.15
CA LYS A 63 -11.15 24.84 10.95
C LYS A 63 -9.86 24.33 10.34
N ARG A 64 -9.37 23.22 10.87
CA ARG A 64 -8.34 22.41 10.22
C ARG A 64 -9.05 21.37 9.37
N GLU A 65 -8.76 21.34 8.08
CA GLU A 65 -9.37 20.41 7.13
C GLU A 65 -8.40 20.07 6.01
N GLU A 66 -8.76 19.07 5.20
CA GLU A 66 -7.99 18.65 4.04
C GLU A 66 -8.81 18.95 2.79
N LEU A 67 -8.25 19.76 1.89
CA LEU A 67 -8.90 20.16 0.64
C LEU A 67 -8.24 19.46 -0.55
N ASP A 68 -9.06 18.94 -1.46
CA ASP A 68 -8.57 18.29 -2.67
C ASP A 68 -7.73 19.27 -3.52
N GLY A 69 -6.56 18.82 -3.95
CA GLY A 69 -5.59 19.62 -4.69
C GLY A 69 -4.77 20.65 -3.88
N VAL A 70 -5.07 20.87 -2.59
CA VAL A 70 -4.33 21.81 -1.71
C VAL A 70 -3.69 21.09 -0.51
N GLY A 71 -4.30 20.01 -0.04
CA GLY A 71 -3.84 19.26 1.13
C GLY A 71 -4.36 19.82 2.45
N LYS A 72 -3.58 19.67 3.52
CA LYS A 72 -3.95 20.17 4.85
C LYS A 72 -3.94 21.69 4.89
N VAL A 73 -5.02 22.26 5.40
CA VAL A 73 -5.22 23.71 5.50
C VAL A 73 -5.86 24.12 6.82
N ILE A 74 -5.68 25.40 7.15
CA ILE A 74 -6.56 26.10 8.10
C ILE A 74 -7.45 27.03 7.30
N THR A 75 -8.77 26.93 7.47
CA THR A 75 -9.73 27.87 6.88
C THR A 75 -10.46 28.66 7.96
N GLY A 76 -10.99 29.83 7.60
CA GLY A 76 -11.81 30.65 8.48
C GLY A 76 -12.95 31.35 7.73
N GLN A 77 -13.90 31.87 8.48
CA GLN A 77 -15.05 32.63 7.99
C GLN A 77 -14.79 34.13 8.16
N PRO A 78 -14.54 34.89 7.08
CA PRO A 78 -14.40 36.34 7.16
C PRO A 78 -15.72 37.01 7.57
N MET A 79 -15.61 37.94 8.50
CA MET A 79 -16.65 38.84 8.98
C MET A 79 -16.10 40.27 8.89
N PHE A 80 -16.69 41.10 8.04
CA PHE A 80 -16.25 42.49 7.83
C PHE A 80 -17.07 43.44 8.68
N ASP A 81 -16.46 44.53 9.15
CA ASP A 81 -17.16 45.60 9.84
C ASP A 81 -18.11 46.33 8.87
N ASP A 82 -19.42 46.32 9.16
CA ASP A 82 -20.45 46.99 8.36
C ASP A 82 -20.64 48.47 8.71
N THR A 83 -19.93 48.96 9.72
CA THR A 83 -19.91 50.36 10.12
C THR A 83 -18.75 51.14 9.50
N ASP A 84 -17.75 50.44 8.95
CA ASP A 84 -16.60 51.01 8.26
C ASP A 84 -16.77 50.89 6.72
N GLU A 85 -16.83 52.03 6.04
CA GLU A 85 -16.93 52.08 4.58
C GLU A 85 -15.69 51.49 3.88
N PHE A 86 -14.51 51.56 4.50
CA PHE A 86 -13.31 50.92 3.97
C PHE A 86 -13.45 49.40 4.04
N ALA A 87 -13.79 48.83 5.20
CA ALA A 87 -14.08 47.41 5.35
C ALA A 87 -15.17 46.91 4.38
N LYS A 88 -16.25 47.66 4.19
CA LYS A 88 -17.29 47.34 3.20
C LYS A 88 -16.76 47.32 1.76
N SER A 89 -15.85 48.24 1.42
CA SER A 89 -15.23 48.24 0.10
C SER A 89 -14.38 46.99 -0.15
N ILE A 90 -13.67 46.51 0.88
CA ILE A 90 -12.88 45.26 0.83
C ILE A 90 -13.81 44.05 0.74
N TYR A 91 -14.89 44.01 1.54
CA TYR A 91 -15.93 42.97 1.45
C TYR A 91 -16.45 42.82 0.02
N ASN A 92 -16.83 43.93 -0.64
CA ASN A 92 -17.35 43.88 -2.01
C ASN A 92 -16.32 43.32 -3.01
N LYS A 93 -15.04 43.66 -2.84
CA LYS A 93 -13.93 43.13 -3.66
C LYS A 93 -13.65 41.66 -3.36
N PHE A 94 -13.84 41.22 -2.13
CA PHE A 94 -13.70 39.82 -1.74
C PHE A 94 -14.83 38.99 -2.36
N GLU A 95 -16.08 39.44 -2.19
CA GLU A 95 -17.28 38.74 -2.68
C GLU A 95 -17.32 38.61 -4.20
N ASN A 96 -16.93 39.67 -4.93
CA ASN A 96 -16.86 39.62 -6.39
C ASN A 96 -15.60 38.91 -6.93
N GLY A 97 -14.72 38.44 -6.04
CA GLY A 97 -13.51 37.70 -6.39
C GLY A 97 -12.39 38.56 -6.98
N THR A 98 -12.39 39.88 -6.77
CA THR A 98 -11.24 40.75 -7.06
C THR A 98 -10.10 40.48 -6.08
N LEU A 99 -10.44 40.34 -4.79
CA LEU A 99 -9.51 39.91 -3.74
C LEU A 99 -9.85 38.48 -3.35
N ARG A 100 -8.84 37.61 -3.32
CA ARG A 100 -9.00 36.18 -2.98
C ARG A 100 -7.99 35.69 -1.95
N MET A 101 -7.03 36.55 -1.60
CA MET A 101 -5.84 36.16 -0.87
C MET A 101 -5.91 36.59 0.59
N ALA A 102 -5.45 35.70 1.46
CA ALA A 102 -5.27 35.97 2.87
C ALA A 102 -3.82 35.76 3.26
N SER A 103 -3.47 36.27 4.42
CA SER A 103 -2.19 36.02 5.03
C SER A 103 -2.31 35.69 6.50
N ALA A 104 -1.63 34.62 6.92
CA ALA A 104 -1.49 34.30 8.32
C ALA A 104 -0.34 35.11 8.93
N GLY A 105 -0.66 35.91 9.93
CA GLY A 105 0.32 36.56 10.78
C GLY A 105 0.83 35.62 11.85
N LEU A 106 1.96 34.97 11.62
CA LEU A 106 2.51 33.94 12.50
C LEU A 106 3.67 34.48 13.32
N ASN A 107 3.73 34.12 14.60
CA ASN A 107 4.95 34.25 15.39
C ASN A 107 5.65 32.88 15.43
N PRO A 108 6.83 32.73 14.78
CA PRO A 108 7.56 31.46 14.74
C PRO A 108 8.06 31.03 16.12
N LYS A 109 7.90 29.75 16.46
CA LYS A 109 8.39 29.16 17.72
C LYS A 109 9.43 28.06 17.51
N THR A 110 9.29 27.25 16.48
CA THR A 110 10.22 26.14 16.24
C THR A 110 10.38 25.86 14.75
N TRP A 111 11.62 25.88 14.29
CA TRP A 111 12.03 25.51 12.94
C TRP A 111 12.70 24.13 12.95
N SER A 112 12.57 23.37 11.87
CA SER A 112 13.22 22.07 11.69
C SER A 112 13.80 21.91 10.30
N ASP A 113 14.99 21.31 10.21
CA ASP A 113 15.65 20.86 8.98
C ASP A 113 15.58 19.34 8.78
N ASP A 114 14.75 18.65 9.54
CA ASP A 114 14.49 17.22 9.38
C ASP A 114 14.01 16.91 7.95
N GLU A 115 14.77 16.06 7.25
CA GLU A 115 14.51 15.66 5.86
C GLU A 115 13.10 15.09 5.67
N SER A 116 12.53 14.43 6.69
CA SER A 116 11.17 13.88 6.65
C SER A 116 10.07 14.95 6.63
N LEU A 117 10.41 16.17 7.04
CA LEU A 117 9.49 17.31 7.10
C LEU A 117 9.70 18.31 5.95
N LEU A 118 10.66 18.08 5.06
CA LEU A 118 10.92 18.93 3.90
C LEU A 118 10.07 18.52 2.70
N MET A 119 9.71 19.50 1.87
CA MET A 119 9.08 19.25 0.58
C MET A 119 10.01 19.66 -0.58
N PRO A 120 9.85 19.03 -1.77
CA PRO A 120 10.56 19.45 -2.97
C PRO A 120 10.39 20.96 -3.22
N GLY A 121 11.51 21.65 -3.48
CA GLY A 121 11.51 23.09 -3.76
C GLY A 121 11.71 24.00 -2.53
N GLN A 122 11.76 23.47 -1.31
CA GLN A 122 12.14 24.27 -0.14
C GLN A 122 13.61 24.67 -0.17
N THR A 123 13.87 25.93 0.20
CA THR A 123 15.21 26.47 0.47
C THR A 123 15.42 26.83 1.94
N GLY A 124 14.32 26.95 2.70
CA GLY A 124 14.28 27.23 4.14
C GLY A 124 13.76 26.06 4.96
N TYR A 125 14.01 26.11 6.27
CA TYR A 125 13.55 25.11 7.24
C TYR A 125 12.03 25.06 7.28
N THR A 126 11.46 23.93 7.71
CA THR A 126 10.02 23.82 7.94
C THR A 126 9.66 24.48 9.27
N LEU A 127 8.67 25.37 9.27
CA LEU A 127 8.11 25.96 10.49
C LEU A 127 7.17 24.93 11.13
N VAL A 128 7.66 24.28 12.18
CA VAL A 128 6.95 23.18 12.86
C VAL A 128 5.99 23.69 13.93
N LYS A 129 6.32 24.80 14.59
CA LYS A 129 5.43 25.43 15.59
C LYS A 129 5.41 26.94 15.44
N SER A 130 4.24 27.52 15.51
CA SER A 130 4.03 28.97 15.49
C SER A 130 2.72 29.34 16.19
N VAL A 131 2.58 30.61 16.57
CA VAL A 131 1.34 31.14 17.14
C VAL A 131 0.68 32.06 16.13
N LEU A 132 -0.60 31.86 15.83
CA LEU A 132 -1.39 32.77 14.99
C LEU A 132 -1.69 34.05 15.77
N GLN A 133 -1.23 35.19 15.26
CA GLN A 133 -1.47 36.50 15.87
C GLN A 133 -2.60 37.28 15.19
N GLU A 134 -2.70 37.19 13.88
CA GLU A 134 -3.72 37.90 13.09
C GLU A 134 -3.94 37.21 11.73
N VAL A 135 -5.05 37.53 11.09
CA VAL A 135 -5.30 37.16 9.69
C VAL A 135 -5.51 38.45 8.91
N SER A 136 -4.86 38.60 7.75
CA SER A 136 -5.02 39.79 6.92
C SER A 136 -5.57 39.44 5.55
N ILE A 137 -6.46 40.27 5.01
CA ILE A 137 -6.71 40.27 3.57
C ILE A 137 -5.53 40.96 2.89
N VAL A 138 -5.01 40.37 1.82
CA VAL A 138 -3.86 40.88 1.07
C VAL A 138 -4.15 40.91 -0.43
N ASP A 139 -3.43 41.77 -1.17
CA ASP A 139 -3.54 41.88 -2.61
C ASP A 139 -2.73 40.80 -3.36
N ILE A 140 -1.56 40.42 -2.82
CA ILE A 140 -0.65 39.41 -3.37
C ILE A 140 -0.37 38.35 -2.31
N GLY A 141 -0.66 37.10 -2.66
CA GLY A 141 -0.35 35.90 -1.91
C GLY A 141 1.12 35.53 -2.04
N GLY A 142 1.64 34.83 -1.04
CA GLY A 142 2.95 34.23 -1.04
C GLY A 142 3.03 32.77 -1.48
N ASN A 143 1.92 32.12 -1.81
CA ASN A 143 1.82 30.74 -2.29
C ASN A 143 0.85 30.72 -3.48
N ASP A 144 0.99 29.72 -4.35
CA ASP A 144 0.09 29.48 -5.48
C ASP A 144 -1.36 29.20 -5.04
N ASP A 145 -1.56 28.77 -3.79
CA ASP A 145 -2.87 28.58 -3.14
C ASP A 145 -3.55 29.90 -2.73
N ALA A 146 -3.06 31.04 -3.23
CA ALA A 146 -3.54 32.37 -2.90
C ALA A 146 -3.37 32.74 -1.40
N LEU A 147 -2.24 32.35 -0.81
CA LEU A 147 -1.93 32.59 0.62
C LEU A 147 -0.62 33.34 0.77
N SER A 148 -0.56 34.44 1.52
CA SER A 148 0.71 35.00 2.01
C SER A 148 0.96 34.57 3.46
N ILE A 149 2.17 34.72 3.95
CA ILE A 149 2.51 34.48 5.35
C ILE A 149 3.33 35.67 5.81
N ALA A 150 2.87 36.34 6.86
CA ALA A 150 3.65 37.35 7.57
C ALA A 150 4.25 36.73 8.82
N LEU A 151 5.53 37.01 9.08
CA LEU A 151 6.18 36.60 10.31
C LEU A 151 6.27 37.78 11.28
N TYR A 152 6.04 37.53 12.56
CA TYR A 152 6.23 38.50 13.64
C TYR A 152 7.28 38.02 14.61
N ASP A 153 8.09 38.95 15.11
CA ASP A 153 9.04 38.65 16.18
C ASP A 153 8.35 38.55 17.56
N ASP A 154 9.12 38.28 18.61
CA ASP A 154 8.61 38.19 19.98
C ASP A 154 8.11 39.53 20.54
N ASN A 155 8.53 40.66 19.95
CA ASN A 155 8.04 42.00 20.28
C ASN A 155 6.77 42.38 19.51
N LYS A 156 6.24 41.48 18.66
CA LYS A 156 5.08 41.66 17.78
C LYS A 156 5.30 42.66 16.66
N GLU A 157 6.55 42.89 16.27
CA GLU A 157 6.92 43.68 15.10
C GLU A 157 6.93 42.79 13.86
N LEU A 158 6.48 43.34 12.72
CA LEU A 158 6.42 42.63 11.45
C LEU A 158 7.84 42.42 10.92
N ILE A 159 8.20 41.17 10.67
CA ILE A 159 9.45 40.81 10.01
C ILE A 159 9.29 41.09 8.53
N THR A 160 10.20 41.90 7.97
CA THR A 160 10.22 42.15 6.53
C THR A 160 10.71 40.91 5.80
N LEU A 161 9.84 40.31 4.98
CA LEU A 161 10.16 39.16 4.14
C LEU A 161 10.42 39.60 2.71
N SER A 162 11.57 39.23 2.17
CA SER A 162 11.98 39.48 0.79
C SER A 162 11.94 38.18 -0.02
N SER A 163 11.43 38.26 -1.26
CA SER A 163 11.47 37.18 -2.24
C SER A 163 12.86 36.95 -2.85
N ASN A 164 13.74 37.96 -2.78
CA ASN A 164 14.98 38.03 -3.56
C ASN A 164 16.27 37.96 -2.71
N GLY A 165 16.22 37.42 -1.48
CA GLY A 165 17.42 37.34 -0.64
C GLY A 165 17.26 36.62 0.69
N GLU A 166 18.35 36.54 1.46
CA GLU A 166 18.38 35.92 2.79
C GLU A 166 17.46 36.65 3.77
N ASN A 167 16.31 36.05 4.06
CA ASN A 167 15.47 36.47 5.17
C ASN A 167 16.17 36.05 6.46
N ALA A 168 16.85 36.97 7.14
CA ALA A 168 17.67 36.70 8.33
C ALA A 168 16.93 35.97 9.47
N GLN A 169 15.60 35.98 9.45
CA GLN A 169 14.74 35.33 10.45
C GLN A 169 14.21 33.96 10.03
N ILE A 170 14.44 33.55 8.77
CA ILE A 170 14.09 32.22 8.26
C ILE A 170 15.39 31.42 8.16
N PRO A 171 15.61 30.42 9.03
CA PRO A 171 16.76 29.53 8.91
C PRO A 171 16.74 28.88 7.53
N GLN A 172 17.78 29.15 6.74
CA GLN A 172 17.91 28.55 5.43
C GLN A 172 18.43 27.13 5.58
N LEU A 173 17.88 26.21 4.78
CA LEU A 173 18.59 24.96 4.50
C LEU A 173 19.96 25.39 4.00
N LYS A 174 21.01 24.71 4.46
CA LYS A 174 22.31 24.87 3.81
C LYS A 174 22.07 24.47 2.37
N GLN A 175 21.93 25.47 1.50
CA GLN A 175 22.27 25.31 0.11
C GLN A 175 23.62 24.61 0.17
N ILE A 176 23.72 23.44 -0.42
CA ILE A 176 25.00 23.04 -0.98
C ILE A 176 25.22 24.09 -2.05
N SER A 177 25.67 25.27 -1.63
CA SER A 177 26.18 26.27 -2.53
C SER A 177 27.28 25.51 -3.25
N ASN A 178 27.18 25.50 -4.57
CA ASN A 178 28.30 25.07 -5.40
C ASN A 178 29.55 25.93 -5.13
N ASP A 179 29.46 26.99 -4.31
CA ASP A 179 30.59 27.71 -3.69
C ASP A 179 31.35 26.89 -2.63
N SER A 180 30.79 25.75 -2.21
CA SER A 180 31.51 24.65 -1.59
C SER A 180 31.43 23.39 -2.46
N MET A 181 31.76 23.53 -3.75
CA MET A 181 32.86 22.66 -4.17
C MET A 181 33.93 22.89 -3.11
N LYS A 182 34.12 21.94 -2.18
CA LYS A 182 35.47 21.68 -1.69
C LYS A 182 36.30 21.82 -2.95
N THR A 183 37.20 22.80 -3.03
CA THR A 183 38.22 22.74 -4.05
C THR A 183 38.84 21.40 -3.73
N ILE A 184 38.47 20.37 -4.49
CA ILE A 184 39.20 19.13 -4.43
C ILE A 184 40.50 19.63 -5.02
N GLN A 185 41.44 19.96 -4.14
CA GLN A 185 42.82 20.10 -4.53
C GLN A 185 43.21 18.67 -4.90
N LEU A 186 42.80 18.33 -6.11
CA LEU A 186 43.23 17.19 -6.87
C LEU A 186 44.69 17.48 -7.10
N ASN A 187 45.55 17.00 -6.20
CA ASN A 187 46.94 16.94 -6.56
C ASN A 187 47.00 16.06 -7.83
N ALA A 188 47.75 16.50 -8.84
CA ALA A 188 47.87 15.74 -10.07
C ALA A 188 48.27 14.26 -9.81
N PRO A 189 49.14 13.94 -8.84
CA PRO A 189 49.52 12.55 -8.55
C PRO A 189 48.37 11.65 -8.06
N ASP A 190 47.48 12.11 -7.17
CA ASP A 190 46.38 11.28 -6.65
C ASP A 190 45.31 11.08 -7.71
N VAL A 191 45.07 12.08 -8.58
CA VAL A 191 44.14 11.94 -9.71
C VAL A 191 44.64 10.89 -10.67
N LEU A 192 45.92 10.97 -11.05
CA LEU A 192 46.55 10.01 -11.95
C LEU A 192 46.51 8.61 -11.35
N THR A 193 46.87 8.48 -10.07
CA THR A 193 46.80 7.20 -9.34
C THR A 193 45.38 6.63 -9.30
N LYS A 194 44.36 7.46 -8.98
CA LYS A 194 42.96 7.03 -8.91
C LYS A 194 42.39 6.66 -10.29
N LEU A 195 42.86 7.31 -11.34
CA LEU A 195 42.51 6.98 -12.73
C LEU A 195 43.35 5.81 -13.29
N GLY A 196 44.33 5.32 -12.55
CA GLY A 196 45.26 4.26 -12.96
C GLY A 196 46.21 4.69 -14.08
N LEU A 197 46.54 5.98 -14.14
CA LEU A 197 47.45 6.59 -15.11
C LEU A 197 48.83 6.83 -14.48
N ALA A 198 49.87 6.87 -15.30
CA ALA A 198 51.24 7.14 -14.84
C ALA A 198 51.41 8.61 -14.43
N ASP A 199 52.38 8.89 -13.56
CA ASP A 199 52.69 10.25 -13.05
C ASP A 199 53.12 11.25 -14.13
N THR A 200 53.43 10.75 -15.34
CA THR A 200 53.78 11.56 -16.53
C THR A 200 52.62 11.80 -17.48
N ALA A 201 51.42 11.29 -17.18
CA ALA A 201 50.30 11.35 -18.11
C ALA A 201 49.81 12.79 -18.30
N GLY A 202 49.57 13.15 -19.55
CA GLY A 202 49.15 14.49 -19.94
C GLY A 202 47.65 14.73 -19.72
N ALA A 203 47.22 16.00 -19.75
CA ALA A 203 45.82 16.38 -19.58
C ALA A 203 44.87 15.67 -20.57
N THR A 204 45.32 15.41 -21.80
CA THR A 204 44.54 14.70 -22.83
C THR A 204 44.26 13.24 -22.46
N GLU A 205 45.23 12.54 -21.86
CA GLU A 205 45.07 11.15 -21.44
C GLU A 205 44.15 11.02 -20.22
N VAL A 206 44.23 12.00 -19.32
CA VAL A 206 43.32 12.12 -18.16
C VAL A 206 41.88 12.29 -18.62
N LEU A 207 41.63 13.23 -19.54
CA LEU A 207 40.29 13.46 -20.09
C LEU A 207 39.75 12.22 -20.81
N ALA A 208 40.58 11.57 -21.65
CA ALA A 208 40.19 10.34 -22.33
C ALA A 208 39.81 9.20 -21.36
N LYS A 209 40.51 9.09 -20.22
CA LYS A 209 40.21 8.09 -19.20
C LYS A 209 38.92 8.39 -18.46
N ILE A 210 38.64 9.67 -18.17
CA ILE A 210 37.39 10.11 -17.56
C ILE A 210 36.22 9.83 -18.51
N ASP A 211 36.34 10.19 -19.79
CA ASP A 211 35.31 9.92 -20.80
C ASP A 211 35.04 8.41 -20.93
N ASN A 212 36.09 7.59 -20.86
CA ASN A 212 35.94 6.14 -20.86
C ASN A 212 35.16 5.63 -19.63
N LEU A 213 35.46 6.15 -18.43
CA LEU A 213 34.74 5.78 -17.20
C LEU A 213 33.28 6.22 -17.22
N VAL A 214 32.98 7.41 -17.72
CA VAL A 214 31.61 7.91 -17.87
C VAL A 214 30.83 7.02 -18.85
N ASN A 215 31.42 6.71 -20.00
CA ASN A 215 30.81 5.82 -20.98
C ASN A 215 30.60 4.40 -20.43
N LEU A 216 31.59 3.87 -19.69
CA LEU A 216 31.49 2.55 -19.06
C LEU A 216 30.40 2.53 -17.98
N SER A 217 30.25 3.61 -17.20
CA SER A 217 29.18 3.74 -16.21
C SER A 217 27.81 3.71 -16.89
N ALA A 218 27.61 4.50 -17.94
CA ALA A 218 26.35 4.52 -18.70
C ALA A 218 26.03 3.16 -19.34
N GLN A 219 27.06 2.46 -19.86
CA GLN A 219 26.91 1.10 -20.37
C GLN A 219 26.54 0.11 -19.27
N LYS A 220 27.17 0.20 -18.09
CA LYS A 220 26.86 -0.66 -16.94
C LYS A 220 25.46 -0.44 -16.41
N ASP A 221 24.98 0.80 -16.36
CA ASP A 221 23.59 1.09 -15.96
C ASP A 221 22.59 0.46 -16.95
N THR A 222 22.87 0.54 -18.25
CA THR A 222 22.05 -0.11 -19.29
C THR A 222 22.08 -1.63 -19.17
N GLU A 223 23.25 -2.22 -18.91
CA GLU A 223 23.42 -3.66 -18.67
C GLU A 223 22.67 -4.11 -17.42
N ILE A 224 22.74 -3.35 -16.32
CA ILE A 224 22.02 -3.63 -15.07
C ILE A 224 20.50 -3.62 -15.30
N GLN A 225 19.97 -2.63 -16.02
CA GLN A 225 18.55 -2.57 -16.35
C GLN A 225 18.11 -3.75 -17.23
N THR A 226 18.95 -4.12 -18.20
CA THR A 226 18.70 -5.27 -19.07
C THR A 226 18.69 -6.57 -18.27
N LEU A 227 19.69 -6.79 -17.41
CA LEU A 227 19.79 -7.97 -16.55
C LEU A 227 18.64 -8.05 -15.54
N LYS A 228 18.23 -6.91 -14.97
CA LYS A 228 17.08 -6.84 -14.07
C LYS A 228 15.79 -7.25 -14.78
N THR A 229 15.57 -6.73 -15.98
CA THR A 229 14.41 -7.10 -16.82
C THR A 229 14.44 -8.58 -17.20
N ALA A 230 15.60 -9.10 -17.61
CA ALA A 230 15.77 -10.51 -17.94
C ALA A 230 15.54 -11.43 -16.73
N LYS A 231 15.96 -11.00 -15.53
CA LYS A 231 15.70 -11.72 -14.29
C LYS A 231 14.21 -11.76 -13.96
N GLU A 232 13.51 -10.63 -14.03
CA GLU A 232 12.07 -10.56 -13.79
C GLU A 232 11.29 -11.47 -14.77
N GLN A 233 11.69 -11.51 -16.04
CA GLN A 233 11.11 -12.42 -17.03
C GLN A 233 11.42 -13.90 -16.74
N ALA A 234 12.63 -14.21 -16.30
CA ALA A 234 13.01 -15.56 -15.92
C ALA A 234 12.21 -16.05 -14.70
N ASP A 235 12.08 -15.20 -13.68
CA ASP A 235 11.31 -15.49 -12.47
C ASP A 235 9.81 -15.71 -12.78
N ALA A 236 9.24 -14.90 -13.68
CA ALA A 236 7.87 -15.09 -14.19
C ALA A 236 7.71 -16.44 -14.90
N LYS A 237 8.67 -16.82 -15.76
CA LYS A 237 8.65 -18.09 -16.48
C LYS A 237 8.82 -19.30 -15.56
N VAL A 238 9.66 -19.20 -14.53
CA VAL A 238 9.81 -20.24 -13.50
C VAL A 238 8.49 -20.43 -12.74
N THR A 239 7.85 -19.33 -12.35
CA THR A 239 6.53 -19.37 -11.67
C THR A 239 5.47 -20.02 -12.56
N GLU A 240 5.45 -19.68 -13.85
CA GLU A 240 4.51 -20.29 -14.81
C GLU A 240 4.74 -21.80 -14.97
N LEU A 241 6.01 -22.23 -15.07
CA LEU A 241 6.36 -23.64 -15.18
C LEU A 241 6.02 -24.42 -13.91
N GLN A 242 6.27 -23.85 -12.73
CA GLN A 242 5.88 -24.45 -11.46
C GLN A 242 4.37 -24.62 -11.34
N ASN A 243 3.59 -23.61 -11.74
CA ASN A 243 2.13 -23.70 -11.74
C ASN A 243 1.63 -24.80 -12.70
N LYS A 244 2.20 -24.90 -13.91
CA LYS A 244 1.87 -25.98 -14.86
C LYS A 244 2.25 -27.36 -14.33
N GLN A 245 3.41 -27.47 -13.66
CA GLN A 245 3.83 -28.73 -13.05
C GLN A 245 2.86 -29.15 -11.95
N THR A 246 2.51 -28.25 -11.02
CA THR A 246 1.53 -28.51 -9.96
C THR A 246 0.18 -28.92 -10.55
N GLU A 247 -0.28 -28.25 -11.61
CA GLU A 247 -1.52 -28.60 -12.30
C GLU A 247 -1.48 -30.01 -12.89
N ASN A 248 -0.38 -30.38 -13.56
CA ASN A 248 -0.20 -31.72 -14.11
C ASN A 248 -0.15 -32.79 -13.01
N GLU A 249 0.53 -32.51 -11.89
CA GLU A 249 0.59 -33.42 -10.74
C GLU A 249 -0.79 -33.62 -10.09
N VAL A 250 -1.58 -32.54 -9.95
CA VAL A 250 -2.96 -32.61 -9.46
C VAL A 250 -3.83 -33.45 -10.38
N ILE A 251 -3.74 -33.24 -11.70
CA ILE A 251 -4.49 -34.01 -12.69
C ILE A 251 -4.12 -35.50 -12.59
N ALA A 252 -2.81 -35.81 -12.55
CA ALA A 252 -2.33 -37.19 -12.43
C ALA A 252 -2.79 -37.88 -11.12
N LEU A 253 -2.79 -37.15 -10.00
CA LEU A 253 -3.27 -37.66 -8.72
C LEU A 253 -4.77 -38.02 -8.79
N VAL A 254 -5.61 -37.15 -9.34
CA VAL A 254 -7.05 -37.38 -9.46
C VAL A 254 -7.33 -38.49 -10.49
N ASP A 255 -6.63 -38.52 -11.61
CA ASP A 255 -6.78 -39.58 -12.63
C ASP A 255 -6.41 -40.97 -12.09
N LYS A 256 -5.37 -41.03 -11.24
CA LYS A 256 -5.04 -42.25 -10.51
C LYS A 256 -6.16 -42.66 -9.56
N ALA A 257 -6.77 -41.72 -8.83
CA ALA A 257 -7.89 -42.02 -7.94
C ALA A 257 -9.16 -42.51 -8.67
N VAL A 258 -9.40 -42.02 -9.89
CA VAL A 258 -10.46 -42.54 -10.78
C VAL A 258 -10.13 -43.97 -11.23
N THR A 259 -8.88 -44.22 -11.66
CA THR A 259 -8.41 -45.53 -12.11
C THR A 259 -8.44 -46.58 -10.98
N ASP A 260 -8.03 -46.17 -9.78
CA ASP A 260 -8.08 -46.98 -8.55
C ASP A 260 -9.51 -47.19 -8.05
N ARG A 261 -10.53 -46.60 -8.72
CA ARG A 261 -11.96 -46.70 -8.37
C ARG A 261 -12.28 -46.19 -6.97
N LYS A 262 -11.50 -45.23 -6.49
CA LYS A 262 -11.75 -44.52 -5.23
C LYS A 262 -12.80 -43.42 -5.41
N ILE A 263 -12.83 -42.80 -6.58
CA ILE A 263 -13.82 -41.79 -6.98
C ILE A 263 -14.47 -42.15 -8.32
N VAL A 264 -15.66 -41.62 -8.59
CA VAL A 264 -16.36 -41.82 -9.88
C VAL A 264 -15.94 -40.74 -10.89
N ALA A 265 -16.01 -41.06 -12.18
CA ALA A 265 -15.59 -40.16 -13.27
C ALA A 265 -16.30 -38.79 -13.23
N GLY A 266 -17.57 -38.74 -12.81
CA GLY A 266 -18.32 -37.48 -12.67
C GLY A 266 -17.82 -36.55 -11.56
N GLN A 267 -17.01 -37.03 -10.61
CA GLN A 267 -16.44 -36.24 -9.52
C GLN A 267 -15.04 -35.70 -9.84
N ARG A 268 -14.44 -36.12 -10.96
CA ARG A 268 -13.07 -35.80 -11.37
C ARG A 268 -12.79 -34.29 -11.33
N ASP A 269 -13.61 -33.50 -12.01
CA ASP A 269 -13.39 -32.06 -12.12
C ASP A 269 -13.56 -31.32 -10.78
N HIS A 270 -14.37 -31.86 -9.87
CA HIS A 270 -14.54 -31.30 -8.53
C HIS A 270 -13.28 -31.53 -7.68
N PHE A 271 -12.73 -32.74 -7.72
CA PHE A 271 -11.50 -33.06 -7.01
C PHE A 271 -10.26 -32.37 -7.59
N ILE A 272 -10.21 -32.12 -8.91
CA ILE A 272 -9.14 -31.30 -9.51
C ILE A 272 -9.19 -29.87 -8.95
N LYS A 273 -10.38 -29.26 -8.82
CA LYS A 273 -10.52 -27.93 -8.23
C LYS A 273 -10.09 -27.88 -6.77
N LEU A 274 -10.44 -28.90 -5.98
CA LEU A 274 -10.05 -29.00 -4.57
C LEU A 274 -8.54 -29.21 -4.41
N ALA A 275 -7.95 -30.11 -5.21
CA ALA A 275 -6.52 -30.40 -5.14
C ALA A 275 -5.63 -29.26 -5.66
N LYS A 276 -6.16 -28.37 -6.51
CA LYS A 276 -5.51 -27.09 -6.84
C LYS A 276 -5.42 -26.13 -5.66
N ALA A 277 -6.36 -26.22 -4.69
CA ALA A 277 -6.36 -25.40 -3.49
C ALA A 277 -5.51 -26.03 -2.36
N ASP A 278 -5.60 -27.35 -2.21
CA ASP A 278 -4.82 -28.10 -1.21
C ASP A 278 -4.59 -29.54 -1.70
N LYS A 279 -3.42 -29.77 -2.30
CA LYS A 279 -3.03 -31.08 -2.85
C LYS A 279 -2.80 -32.11 -1.75
N GLU A 280 -2.17 -31.71 -0.64
CA GLU A 280 -1.77 -32.62 0.44
C GLU A 280 -2.99 -33.22 1.14
N THR A 281 -3.99 -32.40 1.44
CA THR A 281 -5.24 -32.85 2.06
C THR A 281 -6.00 -33.81 1.14
N VAL A 282 -6.04 -33.53 -0.17
CA VAL A 282 -6.72 -34.42 -1.14
C VAL A 282 -5.97 -35.74 -1.33
N GLU A 283 -4.64 -35.72 -1.34
CA GLU A 283 -3.82 -36.94 -1.41
C GLU A 283 -4.00 -37.84 -0.17
N ALA A 284 -4.03 -37.23 1.02
CA ALA A 284 -4.34 -37.93 2.27
C ALA A 284 -5.76 -38.53 2.25
N MET A 285 -6.74 -37.77 1.74
CA MET A 285 -8.11 -38.25 1.56
C MET A 285 -8.16 -39.46 0.64
N PHE A 286 -7.53 -39.41 -0.54
CA PHE A 286 -7.47 -40.55 -1.45
C PHE A 286 -6.75 -41.76 -0.83
N THR A 287 -5.75 -41.56 0.00
CA THR A 287 -5.06 -42.66 0.69
C THR A 287 -5.97 -43.38 1.68
N GLY A 288 -6.85 -42.65 2.38
CA GLY A 288 -7.83 -43.22 3.30
C GLY A 288 -9.07 -43.85 2.65
N MET A 289 -9.31 -43.61 1.36
CA MET A 289 -10.47 -44.14 0.64
C MET A 289 -10.27 -45.60 0.18
N GLN A 290 -11.29 -46.43 0.42
CA GLN A 290 -11.34 -47.79 -0.13
C GLN A 290 -11.87 -47.78 -1.57
N ALA A 291 -11.26 -48.60 -2.43
CA ALA A 291 -11.71 -48.78 -3.80
C ALA A 291 -13.07 -49.46 -3.85
N ALA A 292 -13.96 -49.02 -4.73
CA ALA A 292 -15.24 -49.71 -4.95
C ALA A 292 -14.99 -51.17 -5.36
N PRO A 293 -15.76 -52.15 -4.86
CA PRO A 293 -15.57 -53.56 -5.22
C PRO A 293 -15.85 -53.79 -6.71
N THR A 294 -15.11 -54.70 -7.35
CA THR A 294 -15.43 -55.14 -8.73
C THR A 294 -16.58 -56.14 -8.71
N VAL A 295 -17.30 -56.26 -9.82
CA VAL A 295 -18.28 -57.33 -10.04
C VAL A 295 -17.63 -58.71 -9.82
N GLN A 296 -16.37 -58.89 -10.23
CA GLN A 296 -15.58 -60.10 -9.98
C GLN A 296 -15.34 -60.35 -8.47
N SER A 297 -14.99 -59.33 -7.70
CA SER A 297 -14.78 -59.46 -6.24
C SER A 297 -16.07 -59.70 -5.49
N GLN A 298 -17.19 -59.14 -5.96
CA GLN A 298 -18.51 -59.42 -5.40
C GLN A 298 -18.94 -60.85 -5.68
N LEU A 299 -18.73 -61.34 -6.91
CA LEU A 299 -18.97 -62.74 -7.27
C LEU A 299 -18.06 -63.71 -6.51
N ALA A 300 -16.80 -63.35 -6.28
CA ALA A 300 -15.86 -64.17 -5.51
C ALA A 300 -16.19 -64.19 -4.01
N ALA A 301 -16.61 -63.07 -3.43
CA ALA A 301 -17.08 -63.01 -2.04
C ALA A 301 -18.38 -63.80 -1.86
N ASP A 302 -19.30 -63.71 -2.82
CA ASP A 302 -20.55 -64.47 -2.83
C ASP A 302 -20.28 -65.99 -2.98
N ASN A 303 -19.30 -66.38 -3.81
CA ASN A 303 -18.85 -67.78 -3.93
C ASN A 303 -18.05 -68.28 -2.71
N GLY A 304 -17.30 -67.42 -2.01
CA GLY A 304 -16.60 -67.74 -0.77
C GLY A 304 -17.57 -68.03 0.37
N GLY A 305 -18.56 -67.16 0.57
CA GLY A 305 -19.64 -67.39 1.53
C GLY A 305 -20.46 -68.65 1.22
N LYS A 306 -20.73 -68.94 -0.06
CA LYS A 306 -21.38 -70.18 -0.48
C LYS A 306 -20.51 -71.43 -0.24
N LYS A 307 -19.18 -71.32 -0.33
CA LYS A 307 -18.25 -72.43 -0.03
C LYS A 307 -18.19 -72.74 1.46
N ASP A 308 -18.17 -71.71 2.30
CA ASP A 308 -18.16 -71.88 3.76
C ASP A 308 -19.52 -72.40 4.26
N GLU A 309 -20.65 -71.89 3.73
CA GLU A 309 -22.00 -72.39 4.04
C GLU A 309 -22.17 -73.85 3.57
N LEU A 310 -21.62 -74.22 2.40
CA LEU A 310 -21.59 -75.61 1.95
C LEU A 310 -20.75 -76.49 2.88
N ALA A 311 -19.55 -76.06 3.29
CA ALA A 311 -18.67 -76.84 4.16
C ALA A 311 -19.25 -77.08 5.57
N GLU A 312 -20.09 -76.17 6.08
CA GLU A 312 -20.84 -76.40 7.32
C GLU A 312 -22.02 -77.35 7.14
N LEU A 313 -22.79 -77.20 6.05
CA LEU A 313 -23.93 -78.07 5.77
C LEU A 313 -23.53 -79.53 5.52
N VAL A 314 -22.36 -79.77 4.92
CA VAL A 314 -21.86 -81.12 4.62
C VAL A 314 -21.45 -81.90 5.88
N LYS A 315 -21.04 -81.21 6.95
CA LYS A 315 -20.66 -81.82 8.23
C LYS A 315 -21.84 -82.38 9.01
N LEU A 316 -23.04 -81.86 8.78
CA LEU A 316 -24.25 -82.28 9.48
C LEU A 316 -24.78 -83.61 8.92
N SER A 317 -25.45 -84.38 9.78
CA SER A 317 -26.14 -85.61 9.37
C SER A 317 -27.46 -85.30 8.66
N TYR A 318 -28.03 -86.29 7.99
CA TYR A 318 -29.30 -86.14 7.29
C TYR A 318 -30.43 -85.66 8.21
N ASP A 319 -30.54 -86.22 9.41
CA ASP A 319 -31.63 -85.91 10.35
C ASP A 319 -31.51 -84.47 10.87
N GLU A 320 -30.29 -84.01 11.16
CA GLU A 320 -30.01 -82.62 11.58
C GLU A 320 -30.29 -81.62 10.46
N LEU A 321 -29.95 -81.96 9.21
CA LEU A 321 -30.25 -81.14 8.02
C LEU A 321 -31.76 -81.09 7.70
N PHE A 322 -32.51 -82.12 8.08
CA PHE A 322 -33.96 -82.17 7.90
C PHE A 322 -34.67 -81.33 8.95
N GLU A 323 -34.29 -81.44 10.22
CA GLU A 323 -34.89 -80.69 11.33
C GLU A 323 -34.61 -79.17 11.22
N ASN A 324 -33.43 -78.78 10.75
CA ASN A 324 -33.06 -77.37 10.60
C ASN A 324 -33.43 -76.76 9.22
N GLY A 325 -34.06 -77.52 8.33
CA GLY A 325 -34.41 -77.08 6.97
C GLY A 325 -33.22 -76.90 6.00
N GLY A 326 -32.01 -77.30 6.41
CA GLY A 326 -30.75 -77.19 5.67
C GLY A 326 -30.65 -78.05 4.42
N LEU A 327 -31.49 -79.08 4.26
CA LEU A 327 -31.57 -79.90 3.04
C LEU A 327 -31.89 -79.09 1.77
N SER A 328 -32.77 -78.09 1.89
CA SER A 328 -33.15 -77.23 0.77
C SER A 328 -31.96 -76.38 0.29
N LYS A 329 -31.20 -75.84 1.24
CA LYS A 329 -29.99 -75.07 1.00
C LYS A 329 -28.87 -75.94 0.42
N LEU A 330 -28.65 -77.13 0.98
CA LEU A 330 -27.65 -78.08 0.48
C LEU A 330 -27.96 -78.49 -0.97
N LYS A 331 -29.24 -78.71 -1.33
CA LYS A 331 -29.65 -79.04 -2.70
C LYS A 331 -29.36 -77.91 -3.70
N THR A 332 -29.50 -76.65 -3.28
CA THR A 332 -29.19 -75.48 -4.12
C THR A 332 -27.68 -75.23 -4.25
N LEU A 333 -26.92 -75.49 -3.19
CA LEU A 333 -25.47 -75.25 -3.14
C LEU A 333 -24.64 -76.39 -3.77
N SER A 334 -25.03 -77.65 -3.54
CA SER A 334 -24.39 -78.85 -4.13
C SER A 334 -25.38 -80.02 -4.24
N PRO A 335 -25.96 -80.25 -5.44
CA PRO A 335 -26.86 -81.38 -5.68
C PRO A 335 -26.24 -82.75 -5.39
N ASP A 336 -24.93 -82.91 -5.61
CA ASP A 336 -24.23 -84.19 -5.46
C ASP A 336 -24.11 -84.60 -3.97
N GLU A 337 -23.78 -83.65 -3.11
CA GLU A 337 -23.67 -83.89 -1.66
C GLU A 337 -25.03 -84.16 -1.02
N TYR A 338 -26.07 -83.49 -1.51
CA TYR A 338 -27.46 -83.79 -1.15
C TYR A 338 -27.83 -85.26 -1.50
N GLU A 339 -27.43 -85.76 -2.67
CA GLU A 339 -27.66 -87.16 -3.04
C GLU A 339 -26.92 -88.15 -2.14
N VAL A 340 -25.69 -87.84 -1.73
CA VAL A 340 -24.92 -88.69 -0.81
C VAL A 340 -25.65 -88.82 0.53
N LYS A 341 -26.09 -87.71 1.12
CA LYS A 341 -26.84 -87.73 2.40
C LYS A 341 -28.18 -88.46 2.27
N MET A 342 -28.87 -88.31 1.14
CA MET A 342 -30.11 -89.04 0.85
C MET A 342 -29.86 -90.56 0.70
N LYS A 343 -28.77 -90.97 0.06
CA LYS A 343 -28.37 -92.38 -0.11
C LYS A 343 -27.90 -93.01 1.21
N GLU A 344 -27.20 -92.25 2.06
CA GLU A 344 -26.78 -92.69 3.40
C GLU A 344 -27.98 -93.01 4.30
N LYS A 345 -29.02 -92.18 4.30
CA LYS A 345 -30.23 -92.40 5.12
C LYS A 345 -31.20 -93.42 4.49
N PHE A 346 -31.31 -93.42 3.16
CA PHE A 346 -32.22 -94.29 2.42
C PHE A 346 -31.47 -95.14 1.37
N PRO A 347 -30.68 -96.14 1.79
CA PRO A 347 -29.86 -96.97 0.89
C PRO A 347 -30.66 -97.90 -0.05
N SER A 348 -32.00 -97.85 -0.01
CA SER A 348 -32.91 -98.72 -0.76
C SER A 348 -33.92 -97.97 -1.64
N ARG A 349 -33.52 -96.83 -2.24
CA ARG A 349 -34.20 -96.32 -3.44
C ARG A 349 -33.50 -96.87 -4.69
N LYS A 350 -34.04 -97.97 -5.23
CA LYS A 350 -33.89 -98.31 -6.65
C LYS A 350 -34.69 -97.33 -7.51
#